data_AF-A0A3B8RLF1-F1
#
_entry.id   AF-A0A3B8RLF1-F1
#
_cell.length_a   1.000
_cell.length_b   1.000
_cell.length_c   1.000
_cell.angle_alpha   90.00
_cell.angle_beta   90.00
_cell.angle_gamma   90.00
#
_symmetry.space_group_name_H-M   'P 1'
#
loop_
_entity.id
_entity.type
_entity.pdbx_description
1 polymer ?
#
loop_
_entity_poly.entity_id
_entity_poly.type
_entity_poly.pdbx_seq_one_letter_code
_entity_poly.pdbx_strand_id
1 'polypeptide(L)'
;MAAQAGPWRQAVRIYLLIRCWALALSLSSGSGMRRWWSGQPPELMILMQGVFAQAAGLAAGLTRDERIWLMLTSRFSEAHFVYPQASARAFEALQLALTGDGALMQHAALAIARLAGQCMQTCPQGSSILVLAGPGNNGKDALLAMQTLSQWGWDCQALEGLEPETLATLDHCLPEQGLVIDGWLGLGQRRALSENLAAAVDRVNRWRLQKIHRYCLSIDLPTGLHPDLGRAWPIAIEADACLSLLRPLRGLFTGQARAHWASHYFAPLISPSAHEH
;
A
#
# COMPACT_ATOMS: atom_id res chain seq x y z
N MET A 1 42.50 -5.31 16.36
CA MET A 1 41.24 -5.97 16.77
C MET A 1 40.09 -5.32 16.01
N ALA A 2 39.70 -5.90 14.88
CA ALA A 2 38.66 -5.34 14.01
C ALA A 2 37.28 -5.58 14.66
N ALA A 3 36.50 -4.51 14.79
CA ALA A 3 35.15 -4.55 15.33
C ALA A 3 34.26 -5.48 14.49
N GLN A 4 33.66 -6.48 15.14
CA GLN A 4 32.67 -7.36 14.51
C GLN A 4 31.51 -6.51 14.00
N ALA A 5 31.33 -6.51 12.68
CA ALA A 5 30.19 -5.91 12.00
C ALA A 5 28.89 -6.59 12.49
N GLY A 6 27.96 -5.81 13.03
CA GLY A 6 26.71 -6.34 13.57
C GLY A 6 25.82 -7.06 12.54
N PRO A 7 24.87 -7.92 13.00
CA PRO A 7 24.06 -8.82 12.16
C PRO A 7 23.31 -8.14 11.01
N TRP A 8 23.01 -6.85 11.13
CA TRP A 8 22.37 -6.07 10.08
C TRP A 8 23.23 -5.91 8.81
N ARG A 9 24.56 -5.82 8.94
CA ARG A 9 25.46 -5.70 7.77
C ARG A 9 25.52 -6.99 6.97
N GLN A 10 25.35 -8.13 7.64
CA GLN A 10 25.33 -9.45 7.02
C GLN A 10 24.00 -9.68 6.30
N ALA A 11 22.87 -9.27 6.90
CA ALA A 11 21.56 -9.27 6.26
C ALA A 11 21.50 -8.36 5.01
N VAL A 12 22.10 -7.16 5.08
CA VAL A 12 22.19 -6.25 3.93
C VAL A 12 23.04 -6.84 2.81
N ARG A 13 24.16 -7.50 3.13
CA ARG A 13 24.98 -8.21 2.14
C ARG A 13 24.22 -9.36 1.47
N ILE A 14 23.51 -10.17 2.24
CA ILE A 14 22.70 -11.28 1.73
C ILE A 14 21.59 -10.74 0.82
N TYR A 15 20.92 -9.66 1.22
CA TYR A 15 19.89 -8.99 0.43
C TYR A 15 20.42 -8.44 -0.89
N LEU A 16 21.57 -7.76 -0.89
CA LEU A 16 22.20 -7.23 -2.11
C LEU A 16 22.60 -8.35 -3.07
N LEU A 17 23.13 -9.47 -2.55
CA LEU A 17 23.47 -10.65 -3.35
C LEU A 17 22.22 -11.30 -3.98
N ILE A 18 21.12 -11.39 -3.23
CA ILE A 18 19.83 -11.89 -3.73
C ILE A 18 19.26 -10.96 -4.82
N ARG A 19 19.39 -9.64 -4.67
CA ARG A 19 18.94 -8.65 -5.67
C ARG A 19 19.78 -8.72 -6.94
N CYS A 20 21.10 -8.88 -6.84
CA CYS A 20 21.97 -9.12 -8.00
C CYS A 20 21.59 -10.42 -8.72
N TRP A 21 21.25 -11.48 -7.96
CA TRP A 21 20.80 -12.76 -8.53
C TRP A 21 19.43 -12.67 -9.21
N ALA A 22 18.46 -11.99 -8.60
CA ALA A 22 17.13 -11.78 -9.18
C ALA A 22 17.17 -10.89 -10.44
N LEU A 23 18.00 -9.85 -10.45
CA LEU A 23 18.22 -9.00 -11.63
C LEU A 23 18.89 -9.79 -12.77
N ALA A 24 19.85 -10.65 -12.46
CA ALA A 24 20.48 -11.54 -13.43
C ALA A 24 19.46 -12.55 -14.02
N LEU A 25 18.51 -13.03 -13.20
CA LEU A 25 17.44 -13.94 -13.65
C LEU A 25 16.36 -13.25 -14.49
N SER A 26 15.93 -12.02 -14.14
CA SER A 26 14.94 -11.27 -14.92
C SER A 26 15.46 -10.87 -16.30
N LEU A 27 16.79 -10.75 -16.45
CA LEU A 27 17.45 -10.53 -17.74
C LEU A 27 17.65 -11.84 -18.54
N SER A 28 17.27 -13.01 -18.00
CA SER A 28 17.60 -14.33 -18.55
C SER A 28 16.44 -15.11 -19.16
N SER A 29 15.20 -14.61 -19.13
CA SER A 29 14.07 -15.30 -19.79
C SER A 29 14.05 -14.97 -21.30
N GLY A 30 14.97 -15.56 -22.07
CA GLY A 30 14.95 -15.49 -23.53
C GLY A 30 16.20 -16.03 -24.22
N SER A 31 16.05 -16.44 -25.49
CA SER A 31 17.10 -16.92 -26.41
C SER A 31 18.26 -15.93 -26.66
N GLY A 32 18.20 -14.72 -26.08
CA GLY A 32 19.25 -13.70 -26.12
C GLY A 32 20.47 -13.98 -25.23
N MET A 33 20.36 -14.87 -24.23
CA MET A 33 21.45 -15.11 -23.27
C MET A 33 22.71 -15.70 -23.92
N ARG A 34 22.59 -16.63 -24.88
CA ARG A 34 23.75 -17.17 -25.60
C ARG A 34 24.48 -16.12 -26.44
N ARG A 35 23.75 -15.16 -27.02
CA ARG A 35 24.33 -14.03 -27.79
C ARG A 35 24.94 -12.96 -26.91
N TRP A 36 24.35 -12.70 -25.74
CA TRP A 36 24.88 -11.73 -24.80
C TRP A 36 26.16 -12.25 -24.13
N TRP A 37 26.18 -13.52 -23.67
CA TRP A 37 27.36 -14.16 -23.08
C TRP A 37 28.53 -14.28 -24.05
N SER A 38 28.29 -14.53 -25.34
CA SER A 38 29.35 -14.60 -26.35
C SER A 38 30.03 -13.26 -26.64
N GLY A 39 29.51 -12.14 -26.13
CA GLY A 39 30.02 -10.79 -26.37
C GLY A 39 30.55 -10.05 -25.12
N GLN A 40 30.61 -10.71 -23.95
CA GLN A 40 31.12 -10.08 -22.72
C GLN A 40 32.62 -10.34 -22.50
N PRO A 41 33.33 -9.41 -21.81
CA PRO A 41 34.73 -9.61 -21.46
C PRO A 41 34.92 -10.85 -20.56
N PRO A 42 35.98 -11.66 -20.76
CA PRO A 42 36.24 -12.86 -19.96
C PRO A 42 36.31 -12.59 -18.45
N GLU A 43 36.74 -11.40 -18.04
CA GLU A 43 36.83 -10.98 -16.63
C GLU A 43 35.45 -10.88 -15.97
N LEU A 44 34.44 -10.42 -16.72
CA LEU A 44 33.06 -10.32 -16.25
C LEU A 44 32.44 -11.71 -16.08
N MET A 45 32.78 -12.65 -16.96
CA MET A 45 32.32 -14.04 -16.89
C MET A 45 32.87 -14.75 -15.64
N ILE A 46 34.15 -14.56 -15.32
CA ILE A 46 34.81 -15.14 -14.14
C ILE A 46 34.22 -14.56 -12.84
N LEU A 47 33.96 -13.25 -12.82
CA LEU A 47 33.33 -12.58 -11.67
C LEU A 47 31.91 -13.12 -11.41
N MET A 48 31.11 -13.30 -12.47
CA MET A 48 29.75 -13.82 -12.37
C MET A 48 29.74 -15.29 -11.94
N GLN A 49 30.62 -16.14 -12.47
CA GLN A 49 30.76 -17.54 -12.05
C GLN A 49 31.14 -17.66 -10.56
N GLY A 50 31.99 -16.76 -10.05
CA GLY A 50 32.33 -16.68 -8.63
C GLY A 50 31.13 -16.31 -7.75
N VAL A 51 30.28 -15.38 -8.21
CA VAL A 51 29.04 -15.00 -7.53
C VAL A 51 28.02 -16.15 -7.51
N PHE A 52 27.88 -16.90 -8.62
CA PHE A 52 26.99 -18.06 -8.70
C PHE A 52 27.45 -19.21 -7.79
N ALA A 53 28.75 -19.50 -7.74
CA ALA A 53 29.29 -20.56 -6.87
C ALA A 53 29.14 -20.21 -5.38
N GLN A 54 29.33 -18.94 -4.99
CA GLN A 54 29.11 -18.47 -3.62
C GLN A 54 27.62 -18.50 -3.23
N ALA A 55 26.72 -18.11 -4.13
CA ALA A 55 25.27 -18.15 -3.90
C ALA A 55 24.76 -19.59 -3.71
N ALA A 56 25.24 -20.54 -4.51
CA ALA A 56 24.90 -21.96 -4.38
C ALA A 56 25.42 -22.57 -3.07
N GLY A 57 26.64 -22.22 -2.65
CA GLY A 57 27.21 -22.65 -1.37
C GLY A 57 26.45 -22.11 -0.16
N LEU A 58 25.97 -20.87 -0.22
CA LEU A 58 25.15 -20.26 0.84
C LEU A 58 23.74 -20.87 0.93
N ALA A 59 23.13 -21.25 -0.21
CA ALA A 59 21.81 -21.85 -0.25
C ALA A 59 21.76 -23.26 0.38
N ALA A 60 22.88 -23.99 0.36
CA ALA A 60 22.98 -25.33 0.94
C ALA A 60 22.83 -25.34 2.48
N GLY A 61 23.19 -24.24 3.15
CA GLY A 61 23.12 -24.11 4.62
C GLY A 61 21.80 -23.56 5.16
N LEU A 62 20.84 -23.22 4.31
CA LEU A 62 19.57 -22.61 4.73
C LEU A 62 18.60 -23.65 5.29
N THR A 63 17.94 -23.30 6.39
CA THR A 63 16.86 -24.06 7.03
C THR A 63 15.59 -24.06 6.17
N ARG A 64 14.63 -24.94 6.48
CA ARG A 64 13.36 -25.07 5.73
C ARG A 64 12.56 -23.75 5.73
N ASP A 65 12.54 -23.03 6.84
CA ASP A 65 11.80 -21.77 6.97
C ASP A 65 12.47 -20.63 6.19
N GLU A 66 13.81 -20.58 6.16
CA GLU A 66 14.56 -19.63 5.35
C GLU A 66 14.37 -19.88 3.84
N ARG A 67 14.25 -21.15 3.44
CA ARG A 67 13.91 -21.52 2.05
C ARG A 67 12.48 -21.16 1.68
N ILE A 68 11.53 -21.27 2.61
CA ILE A 68 10.14 -20.80 2.43
C ILE A 68 10.11 -19.27 2.32
N TRP A 69 10.83 -18.56 3.18
CA TRP A 69 10.98 -17.11 3.10
C TRP A 69 11.58 -16.67 1.75
N LEU A 70 12.63 -17.33 1.28
CA LEU A 70 13.22 -17.11 -0.05
C LEU A 70 12.24 -17.38 -1.19
N MET A 71 11.48 -18.49 -1.14
CA MET A 71 10.46 -18.80 -2.15
C MET A 71 9.30 -17.78 -2.19
N LEU A 72 8.91 -17.24 -1.04
CA LEU A 72 7.94 -16.15 -0.97
C LEU A 72 8.54 -14.89 -1.61
N THR A 73 9.77 -14.51 -1.26
CA THR A 73 10.44 -13.34 -1.86
C THR A 73 10.77 -13.49 -3.34
N SER A 74 10.86 -14.71 -3.89
CA SER A 74 11.15 -14.92 -5.32
C SER A 74 9.92 -14.83 -6.23
N ARG A 75 8.70 -14.82 -5.67
CA ARG A 75 7.45 -14.52 -6.41
C ARG A 75 6.98 -13.07 -6.28
N PHE A 76 7.53 -12.33 -5.32
CA PHE A 76 7.28 -10.90 -5.13
C PHE A 76 8.53 -10.11 -5.55
N SER A 77 8.49 -9.47 -6.73
CA SER A 77 9.57 -8.58 -7.20
C SER A 77 9.77 -7.33 -6.32
N GLU A 78 8.96 -7.14 -5.28
CA GLU A 78 9.08 -6.04 -4.32
C GLU A 78 8.86 -6.57 -2.90
N ALA A 79 9.95 -6.74 -2.13
CA ALA A 79 9.82 -6.86 -0.68
C ALA A 79 9.30 -5.51 -0.15
N HIS A 80 7.98 -5.37 -0.01
CA HIS A 80 7.38 -4.19 0.63
C HIS A 80 7.71 -4.25 2.11
N PHE A 81 8.66 -3.43 2.54
CA PHE A 81 8.88 -3.17 3.96
C PHE A 81 7.59 -2.60 4.55
N VAL A 82 7.16 -3.17 5.67
CA VAL A 82 6.01 -2.69 6.43
C VAL A 82 6.50 -1.99 7.69
N TYR A 83 5.84 -0.90 8.08
CA TYR A 83 6.37 0.00 9.09
C TYR A 83 5.43 0.11 10.30
N PRO A 84 5.98 0.21 11.53
CA PRO A 84 5.20 0.65 12.67
C PRO A 84 4.63 2.04 12.47
N GLN A 85 3.46 2.32 13.04
CA GLN A 85 2.76 3.60 12.99
C GLN A 85 3.68 4.76 13.35
N ALA A 86 4.45 4.63 14.42
CA ALA A 86 5.39 5.67 14.86
C ALA A 86 6.44 6.00 13.79
N SER A 87 6.99 4.99 13.13
CA SER A 87 8.00 5.16 12.07
C SER A 87 7.40 5.74 10.79
N ALA A 88 6.18 5.32 10.42
CA ALA A 88 5.47 5.90 9.29
C ALA A 88 5.15 7.39 9.52
N ARG A 89 4.69 7.76 10.72
CA ARG A 89 4.45 9.17 11.09
C ARG A 89 5.72 10.01 11.09
N ALA A 90 6.83 9.47 11.61
CA ALA A 90 8.11 10.17 11.57
C ALA A 90 8.58 10.42 10.14
N PHE A 91 8.36 9.45 9.24
CA PHE A 91 8.69 9.61 7.83
C PHE A 91 7.76 10.59 7.11
N GLU A 92 6.44 10.54 7.37
CA GLU A 92 5.48 11.52 6.84
C GLU A 92 5.85 12.95 7.24
N ALA A 93 6.17 13.17 8.52
CA ALA A 93 6.60 14.48 9.02
C ALA A 93 7.90 14.97 8.35
N LEU A 94 8.87 14.07 8.14
CA LEU A 94 10.09 14.39 7.41
C LEU A 94 9.78 14.78 5.97
N GLN A 95 8.93 14.01 5.29
CA GLN A 95 8.61 14.26 3.89
C GLN A 95 7.82 15.56 3.73
N LEU A 96 6.83 15.83 4.58
CA LEU A 96 6.13 17.13 4.61
C LEU A 96 7.08 18.31 4.81
N ALA A 97 8.15 18.14 5.57
CA ALA A 97 9.17 19.18 5.77
C ALA A 97 10.13 19.34 4.57
N LEU A 98 10.33 18.29 3.78
CA LEU A 98 11.23 18.28 2.62
C LEU A 98 10.53 18.64 1.30
N THR A 99 9.25 18.33 1.18
CA THR A 99 8.45 18.62 -0.01
C THR A 99 7.75 19.97 0.14
N GLY A 100 7.69 20.75 -0.93
CA GLY A 100 6.93 22.01 -0.93
C GLY A 100 5.46 21.83 -0.58
N ASP A 101 4.84 22.92 -0.13
CA ASP A 101 3.46 22.93 0.36
C ASP A 101 2.49 22.22 -0.59
N GLY A 102 1.82 21.18 -0.09
CA GLY A 102 0.75 20.47 -0.79
C GLY A 102 1.19 19.42 -1.83
N ALA A 103 2.48 19.30 -2.17
CA ALA A 103 2.94 18.37 -3.20
C ALA A 103 2.63 16.89 -2.88
N LEU A 104 2.88 16.46 -1.65
CA LEU A 104 2.55 15.08 -1.21
C LEU A 104 1.05 14.79 -1.31
N MET A 105 0.22 15.76 -0.92
CA MET A 105 -1.24 15.63 -0.95
C MET A 105 -1.75 15.54 -2.40
N GLN A 106 -1.18 16.31 -3.32
CA GLN A 106 -1.51 16.21 -4.75
C GLN A 106 -1.12 14.85 -5.33
N HIS A 107 0.04 14.31 -4.97
CA HIS A 107 0.42 12.96 -5.39
C HIS A 107 -0.50 11.88 -4.78
N ALA A 108 -0.87 12.02 -3.50
CA ALA A 108 -1.82 11.14 -2.83
C ALA A 108 -3.17 11.15 -3.54
N ALA A 109 -3.72 12.34 -3.76
CA ALA A 109 -4.99 12.54 -4.44
C ALA A 109 -5.01 11.93 -5.85
N LEU A 110 -3.96 12.13 -6.63
CA LEU A 110 -3.85 11.53 -7.96
C LEU A 110 -3.77 10.01 -7.90
N ALA A 111 -3.04 9.43 -6.93
CA ALA A 111 -2.94 7.98 -6.75
C ALA A 111 -4.30 7.38 -6.37
N ILE A 112 -5.01 8.01 -5.42
CA ILE A 112 -6.36 7.62 -5.01
C ILE A 112 -7.32 7.71 -6.20
N ALA A 113 -7.35 8.84 -6.91
CA ALA A 113 -8.23 9.06 -8.05
C ALA A 113 -8.00 8.03 -9.16
N ARG A 114 -6.73 7.71 -9.48
CA ARG A 114 -6.39 6.68 -10.46
C ARG A 114 -6.95 5.32 -10.09
N LEU A 115 -6.77 4.88 -8.84
CA LEU A 115 -7.26 3.58 -8.40
C LEU A 115 -8.80 3.56 -8.33
N ALA A 116 -9.41 4.62 -7.80
CA ALA A 116 -10.86 4.78 -7.78
C ALA A 116 -11.46 4.75 -9.19
N GLY A 117 -10.84 5.43 -10.16
CA GLY A 117 -11.24 5.40 -11.57
C GLY A 117 -11.16 4.00 -12.19
N GLN A 118 -10.13 3.21 -11.84
CA GLN A 118 -10.04 1.81 -12.27
C GLN A 118 -11.17 0.96 -11.69
N CYS A 119 -11.53 1.14 -10.42
CA CYS A 119 -12.68 0.46 -9.82
C CYS A 119 -13.98 0.84 -10.55
N MET A 120 -14.18 2.13 -10.81
CA MET A 120 -15.39 2.66 -11.44
C MET A 120 -15.56 2.23 -12.91
N GLN A 121 -14.48 1.93 -13.64
CA GLN A 121 -14.57 1.38 -15.00
C GLN A 121 -15.27 0.02 -15.08
N THR A 122 -15.37 -0.71 -13.95
CA THR A 122 -16.08 -1.99 -13.87
C THR A 122 -17.55 -1.84 -13.43
N CYS A 123 -17.97 -0.61 -13.12
CA CYS A 123 -19.32 -0.30 -12.67
C CYS A 123 -20.23 0.06 -13.86
N PRO A 124 -21.55 -0.23 -13.76
CA PRO A 124 -22.52 0.17 -14.77
C PRO A 124 -22.65 1.70 -14.91
N GLN A 125 -23.19 2.15 -16.03
CA GLN A 125 -23.56 3.55 -16.24
C GLN A 125 -24.52 4.03 -15.14
N GLY A 126 -24.31 5.26 -14.66
CA GLY A 126 -25.09 5.84 -13.56
C GLY A 126 -24.56 5.50 -12.15
N SER A 127 -23.43 4.78 -12.06
CA SER A 127 -22.74 4.59 -10.79
C SER A 127 -22.09 5.89 -10.30
N SER A 128 -22.07 6.10 -8.99
CA SER A 128 -21.50 7.30 -8.37
C SER A 128 -20.50 6.97 -7.26
N ILE A 129 -19.75 7.98 -6.83
CA ILE A 129 -18.70 7.88 -5.83
C ILE A 129 -19.13 8.64 -4.56
N LEU A 130 -19.11 7.97 -3.42
CA LEU A 130 -19.20 8.61 -2.11
C LEU A 130 -17.81 8.66 -1.47
N VAL A 131 -17.36 9.85 -1.12
CA VAL A 131 -16.14 10.07 -0.33
C VAL A 131 -16.50 10.26 1.14
N LEU A 132 -15.99 9.38 1.99
CA LEU A 132 -16.11 9.49 3.44
C LEU A 132 -14.88 10.23 3.97
N ALA A 133 -15.03 11.51 4.33
CA ALA A 133 -13.91 12.36 4.67
C ALA A 133 -13.88 12.69 6.17
N GLY A 134 -12.85 12.18 6.86
CA GLY A 134 -12.60 12.55 8.25
C GLY A 134 -11.82 13.85 8.41
N PRO A 135 -11.60 14.33 9.64
CA PRO A 135 -10.95 15.62 9.91
C PRO A 135 -9.42 15.61 9.66
N GLY A 136 -8.82 14.45 9.39
CA GLY A 136 -7.37 14.28 9.23
C GLY A 136 -6.86 14.38 7.79
N ASN A 137 -5.57 14.06 7.59
CA ASN A 137 -4.95 14.06 6.26
C ASN A 137 -5.66 13.10 5.29
N ASN A 138 -6.03 11.89 5.73
CA ASN A 138 -6.79 10.95 4.91
C ASN A 138 -8.06 11.56 4.30
N GLY A 139 -8.82 12.34 5.08
CA GLY A 139 -10.02 13.00 4.57
C GLY A 139 -9.68 14.08 3.54
N LYS A 140 -8.62 14.86 3.79
CA LYS A 140 -8.14 15.87 2.83
C LYS A 140 -7.64 15.24 1.53
N ASP A 141 -6.90 14.15 1.61
CA ASP A 141 -6.44 13.37 0.45
C ASP A 141 -7.64 12.84 -0.36
N ALA A 142 -8.66 12.33 0.34
CA ALA A 142 -9.89 11.84 -0.27
C ALA A 142 -10.70 12.94 -0.97
N LEU A 143 -10.85 14.11 -0.33
CA LEU A 143 -11.54 15.27 -0.92
C LEU A 143 -10.79 15.83 -2.12
N LEU A 144 -9.46 15.88 -2.07
CA LEU A 144 -8.65 16.31 -3.23
C LEU A 144 -8.70 15.28 -4.36
N ALA A 145 -8.76 13.98 -4.04
CA ALA A 145 -9.01 12.93 -5.03
C ALA A 145 -10.40 13.07 -5.66
N MET A 146 -11.42 13.42 -4.86
CA MET A 146 -12.78 13.70 -5.34
C MET A 146 -12.79 14.79 -6.41
N GLN A 147 -12.06 15.90 -6.18
CA GLN A 147 -11.96 16.98 -7.16
C GLN A 147 -11.40 16.48 -8.50
N THR A 148 -10.38 15.62 -8.45
CA THR A 148 -9.78 15.01 -9.64
C THR A 148 -10.78 14.07 -10.34
N LEU A 149 -11.51 13.26 -9.58
CA LEU A 149 -12.53 12.34 -10.10
C LEU A 149 -13.70 13.09 -10.75
N SER A 150 -14.18 14.18 -10.15
CA SER A 150 -15.20 15.06 -10.73
C SER A 150 -14.72 15.71 -12.03
N GLN A 151 -13.46 16.14 -12.10
CA GLN A 151 -12.86 16.65 -13.34
C GLN A 151 -12.78 15.59 -14.44
N TRP A 152 -12.65 14.31 -14.06
CA TRP A 152 -12.71 13.18 -15.00
C TRP A 152 -14.14 12.77 -15.37
N GLY A 153 -15.16 13.48 -14.88
CA GLY A 153 -16.56 13.28 -15.22
C GLY A 153 -17.30 12.26 -14.34
N TRP A 154 -16.71 11.81 -13.23
CA TRP A 154 -17.42 10.95 -12.27
C TRP A 154 -18.38 11.76 -11.41
N ASP A 155 -19.59 11.24 -11.20
CA ASP A 155 -20.53 11.76 -10.22
C ASP A 155 -20.02 11.45 -8.81
N CYS A 156 -19.74 12.50 -8.04
CA CYS A 156 -19.09 12.38 -6.73
C CYS A 156 -19.82 13.23 -5.69
N GLN A 157 -19.96 12.68 -4.49
CA GLN A 157 -20.40 13.40 -3.30
C GLN A 157 -19.50 13.07 -2.11
N ALA A 158 -19.48 13.95 -1.12
CA ALA A 158 -18.72 13.76 0.12
C ALA A 158 -19.63 13.76 1.34
N LEU A 159 -19.29 12.92 2.31
CA LEU A 159 -19.77 13.00 3.69
C LEU A 159 -18.59 13.40 4.57
N GLU A 160 -18.56 14.68 4.96
CA GLU A 160 -17.46 15.28 5.73
C GLU A 160 -17.78 15.32 7.21
N GLY A 161 -16.85 14.83 8.04
CA GLY A 161 -16.97 14.83 9.48
C GLY A 161 -17.31 13.47 10.08
N LEU A 162 -17.21 13.40 11.41
CA LEU A 162 -17.44 12.20 12.21
C LEU A 162 -18.47 12.44 13.32
N GLU A 163 -19.13 13.59 13.28
CA GLU A 163 -20.18 14.00 14.20
C GLU A 163 -21.39 13.06 14.05
N PRO A 164 -22.10 12.75 15.15
CA PRO A 164 -23.25 11.84 15.09
C PRO A 164 -24.31 12.26 14.08
N GLU A 165 -24.58 13.55 13.95
CA GLU A 165 -25.57 14.13 13.03
C GLU A 165 -25.15 13.91 11.57
N THR A 166 -23.86 14.09 11.26
CA THR A 166 -23.29 13.79 9.95
C THR A 166 -23.38 12.29 9.66
N LEU A 167 -22.93 11.44 10.59
CA LEU A 167 -22.95 10.00 10.38
C LEU A 167 -24.39 9.49 10.21
N ALA A 168 -25.38 10.10 10.83
CA ALA A 168 -26.79 9.71 10.67
C ALA A 168 -27.29 9.81 9.22
N THR A 169 -26.74 10.71 8.40
CA THR A 169 -27.17 10.90 7.00
C THR A 169 -26.55 9.90 6.02
N LEU A 170 -25.58 9.08 6.46
CA LEU A 170 -24.81 8.16 5.62
C LEU A 170 -25.69 7.31 4.67
N ASP A 171 -26.80 6.75 5.18
CA ASP A 171 -27.67 5.87 4.38
C ASP A 171 -28.31 6.59 3.19
N HIS A 172 -28.50 7.91 3.28
CA HIS A 172 -28.99 8.73 2.16
C HIS A 172 -27.90 9.08 1.15
N CYS A 173 -26.63 9.01 1.56
CA CYS A 173 -25.47 9.29 0.72
C CYS A 173 -24.87 8.01 0.09
N LEU A 174 -25.17 6.82 0.61
CA LEU A 174 -24.63 5.59 0.03
C LEU A 174 -25.14 5.39 -1.40
N PRO A 175 -24.26 5.25 -2.40
CA PRO A 175 -24.68 5.17 -3.79
C PRO A 175 -25.39 3.83 -4.05
N GLU A 176 -26.38 3.79 -4.94
CA GLU A 176 -27.06 2.52 -5.23
C GLU A 176 -26.09 1.47 -5.79
N GLN A 177 -25.17 1.92 -6.64
CA GLN A 177 -24.07 1.21 -7.28
C GLN A 177 -22.90 2.19 -7.44
N GLY A 178 -21.67 1.70 -7.34
CA GLY A 178 -20.47 2.51 -7.47
C GLY A 178 -19.48 2.27 -6.34
N LEU A 179 -18.85 3.35 -5.87
CA LEU A 179 -17.67 3.27 -5.01
C LEU A 179 -17.85 4.12 -3.75
N VAL A 180 -17.49 3.56 -2.60
CA VAL A 180 -17.22 4.31 -1.38
C VAL A 180 -15.71 4.42 -1.20
N ILE A 181 -15.20 5.64 -1.04
CA ILE A 181 -13.80 5.89 -0.67
C ILE A 181 -13.75 6.19 0.83
N ASP A 182 -13.14 5.28 1.60
CA ASP A 182 -12.92 5.41 3.03
C ASP A 182 -11.68 6.27 3.32
N GLY A 183 -11.92 7.52 3.68
CA GLY A 183 -10.95 8.49 4.19
C GLY A 183 -11.32 9.02 5.58
N TRP A 184 -12.13 8.29 6.35
CA TRP A 184 -12.54 8.72 7.69
C TRP A 184 -11.36 8.73 8.66
N LEU A 185 -10.59 7.65 8.73
CA LEU A 185 -9.39 7.52 9.55
C LEU A 185 -8.27 6.83 8.74
N GLY A 186 -7.04 6.90 9.26
CA GLY A 186 -5.84 6.34 8.62
C GLY A 186 -4.69 6.23 9.61
N LEU A 187 -3.47 6.58 9.18
CA LEU A 187 -2.28 6.61 10.02
C LEU A 187 -2.46 7.29 11.39
N GLY A 188 -3.33 8.30 11.48
CA GLY A 188 -3.61 9.04 12.72
C GLY A 188 -4.42 8.28 13.77
N GLN A 189 -4.99 7.11 13.46
CA GLN A 189 -5.86 6.38 14.38
C GLN A 189 -5.09 5.81 15.58
N ARG A 190 -5.54 6.14 16.80
CA ARG A 190 -4.85 5.75 18.06
C ARG A 190 -5.73 4.98 19.04
N ARG A 191 -7.03 4.96 18.81
CA ARG A 191 -8.04 4.41 19.71
C ARG A 191 -9.13 3.72 18.91
N ALA A 192 -9.94 2.94 19.62
CA ALA A 192 -11.14 2.35 19.06
C ALA A 192 -12.12 3.41 18.56
N LEU A 193 -12.95 3.01 17.61
CA LEU A 193 -14.00 3.86 17.05
C LEU A 193 -15.02 4.24 18.13
N SER A 194 -15.62 5.43 18.01
CA SER A 194 -16.82 5.76 18.78
C SER A 194 -17.97 4.85 18.36
N GLU A 195 -19.00 4.70 19.19
CA GLU A 195 -20.17 3.86 18.87
C GLU A 195 -20.84 4.31 17.56
N ASN A 196 -21.00 5.62 17.36
CA ASN A 196 -21.60 6.18 16.13
C ASN A 196 -20.76 5.87 14.88
N LEU A 197 -19.43 5.99 14.97
CA LEU A 197 -18.55 5.66 13.85
C LEU A 197 -18.48 4.16 13.59
N ALA A 198 -18.48 3.33 14.63
CA ALA A 198 -18.56 1.88 14.50
C ALA A 198 -19.87 1.44 13.80
N ALA A 199 -21.00 2.06 14.16
CA ALA A 199 -22.29 1.83 13.50
C ALA A 199 -22.30 2.32 12.04
N ALA A 200 -21.60 3.42 11.74
CA ALA A 200 -21.42 3.90 10.38
C ALA A 200 -20.56 2.94 9.54
N VAL A 201 -19.46 2.42 10.09
CA VAL A 201 -18.62 1.39 9.46
C VAL A 201 -19.43 0.12 9.16
N ASP A 202 -20.25 -0.35 10.10
CA ASP A 202 -21.14 -1.50 9.87
C ASP A 202 -22.10 -1.28 8.69
N ARG A 203 -22.67 -0.07 8.57
CA ARG A 203 -23.54 0.29 7.45
C ARG A 203 -22.80 0.26 6.10
N VAL A 204 -21.57 0.77 6.03
CA VAL A 204 -20.74 0.69 4.81
C VAL A 204 -20.45 -0.77 4.44
N ASN A 205 -20.05 -1.60 5.42
CA ASN A 205 -19.77 -3.02 5.19
C ASN A 205 -21.01 -3.78 4.70
N ARG A 206 -22.18 -3.53 5.31
CA ARG A 206 -23.45 -4.13 4.86
C ARG A 206 -23.85 -3.65 3.47
N TRP A 207 -23.71 -2.35 3.19
CA TRP A 207 -23.99 -1.79 1.87
C TRP A 207 -23.19 -2.49 0.77
N ARG A 208 -21.88 -2.67 1.00
CA ARG A 208 -20.96 -3.34 0.07
C ARG A 208 -21.42 -4.76 -0.29
N LEU A 209 -21.92 -5.52 0.67
CA LEU A 209 -22.30 -6.93 0.47
C LEU A 209 -23.67 -7.15 -0.18
N GLN A 210 -24.53 -6.13 -0.22
CA GLN A 210 -25.94 -6.29 -0.62
C GLN A 210 -26.16 -6.47 -2.13
N LYS A 211 -25.29 -5.92 -2.98
CA LYS A 211 -25.44 -5.95 -4.44
C LYS A 211 -24.09 -6.06 -5.13
N ILE A 212 -24.11 -6.57 -6.35
CA ILE A 212 -22.97 -6.47 -7.27
C ILE A 212 -22.71 -5.00 -7.65
N HIS A 213 -21.47 -4.68 -8.05
CA HIS A 213 -21.04 -3.33 -8.41
C HIS A 213 -21.07 -2.30 -7.27
N ARG A 214 -20.90 -2.75 -6.03
CA ARG A 214 -20.64 -1.89 -4.86
C ARG A 214 -19.25 -2.18 -4.35
N TYR A 215 -18.40 -1.16 -4.38
CA TYR A 215 -17.00 -1.28 -4.02
C TYR A 215 -16.64 -0.34 -2.87
N CYS A 216 -15.69 -0.75 -2.05
CA CYS A 216 -15.08 0.08 -1.03
C CYS A 216 -13.55 0.15 -1.23
N LEU A 217 -13.01 1.37 -1.27
CA LEU A 217 -11.58 1.65 -1.34
C LEU A 217 -11.15 2.37 -0.06
N SER A 218 -10.30 1.76 0.75
CA SER A 218 -9.70 2.42 1.92
C SER A 218 -8.38 3.11 1.56
N ILE A 219 -8.23 4.34 2.07
CA ILE A 219 -7.00 5.13 1.96
C ILE A 219 -6.12 4.82 3.17
N ASP A 220 -4.86 4.50 2.90
CA ASP A 220 -3.78 4.21 3.86
C ASP A 220 -3.99 2.97 4.73
N LEU A 221 -5.11 2.91 5.46
CA LEU A 221 -5.51 1.86 6.39
C LEU A 221 -7.05 1.84 6.49
N PRO A 222 -7.73 0.68 6.42
CA PRO A 222 -9.17 0.64 6.64
C PRO A 222 -9.56 1.25 7.98
N THR A 223 -10.50 2.18 7.98
CA THR A 223 -11.00 2.83 9.20
C THR A 223 -11.43 1.78 10.21
N GLY A 224 -10.88 1.84 11.43
CA GLY A 224 -11.16 0.85 12.48
C GLY A 224 -10.09 -0.23 12.65
N LEU A 225 -9.13 -0.35 11.72
CA LEU A 225 -8.03 -1.30 11.86
C LEU A 225 -6.89 -0.71 12.70
N HIS A 226 -6.28 -1.51 13.56
CA HIS A 226 -5.14 -1.06 14.35
C HIS A 226 -3.89 -0.92 13.45
N PRO A 227 -3.24 0.26 13.37
CA PRO A 227 -2.08 0.51 12.51
C PRO A 227 -0.86 -0.40 12.69
N ASP A 228 -0.78 -1.11 13.82
CA ASP A 228 0.41 -1.85 14.25
C ASP A 228 0.14 -3.33 14.49
N LEU A 229 -1.03 -3.65 15.05
CA LEU A 229 -1.38 -5.03 15.42
C LEU A 229 -2.31 -5.69 14.40
N GLY A 230 -2.91 -4.92 13.51
CA GLY A 230 -3.86 -5.41 12.52
C GLY A 230 -5.11 -6.05 13.10
N ARG A 231 -5.45 -5.78 14.37
CA ARG A 231 -6.75 -6.14 14.96
C ARG A 231 -7.79 -5.07 14.59
N ALA A 232 -9.02 -5.48 14.34
CA ALA A 232 -10.14 -4.55 14.25
C ALA A 232 -10.48 -3.97 15.63
N TRP A 233 -10.99 -2.74 15.65
CA TRP A 233 -11.39 -2.05 16.86
C TRP A 233 -12.81 -1.50 16.79
N PRO A 234 -13.75 -2.07 17.54
CA PRO A 234 -14.18 -3.48 17.53
C PRO A 234 -14.65 -3.97 16.14
N ILE A 235 -14.83 -3.04 15.20
CA ILE A 235 -15.13 -3.29 13.79
C ILE A 235 -14.15 -2.46 12.95
N ALA A 236 -13.90 -2.89 11.72
CA ALA A 236 -13.16 -2.11 10.74
C ALA A 236 -13.86 -2.20 9.38
N ILE A 237 -13.62 -1.22 8.52
CA ILE A 237 -14.06 -1.27 7.12
C ILE A 237 -13.52 -2.55 6.47
N GLU A 238 -14.35 -3.19 5.67
CA GLU A 238 -13.99 -4.32 4.82
C GLU A 238 -13.92 -3.86 3.37
N ALA A 239 -12.72 -3.50 2.93
CA ALA A 239 -12.49 -2.90 1.62
C ALA A 239 -12.28 -3.93 0.51
N ASP A 240 -12.66 -3.60 -0.71
CA ASP A 240 -12.25 -4.34 -1.91
C ASP A 240 -10.79 -4.04 -2.27
N ALA A 241 -10.37 -2.80 -2.01
CA ALA A 241 -9.00 -2.37 -2.20
C ALA A 241 -8.54 -1.48 -1.04
N CYS A 242 -7.27 -1.61 -0.65
CA CYS A 242 -6.61 -0.69 0.27
C CYS A 242 -5.38 -0.10 -0.41
N LEU A 243 -5.27 1.23 -0.44
CA LEU A 243 -4.13 1.94 -1.02
C LEU A 243 -3.26 2.55 0.08
N SER A 244 -2.13 1.93 0.39
CA SER A 244 -1.15 2.55 1.29
C SER A 244 -0.47 3.73 0.62
N LEU A 245 -0.42 4.85 1.33
CA LEU A 245 0.22 6.08 0.90
C LEU A 245 1.55 6.23 1.63
N LEU A 246 2.61 6.59 0.90
CA LEU A 246 3.97 6.85 1.39
C LEU A 246 4.69 5.62 1.99
N ARG A 247 4.09 4.94 2.97
CA ARG A 247 4.63 3.73 3.61
C ARG A 247 3.52 2.77 4.03
N PRO A 248 3.57 1.48 3.62
CA PRO A 248 2.62 0.49 4.10
C PRO A 248 2.78 0.23 5.60
N LEU A 249 1.68 0.25 6.35
CA LEU A 249 1.66 -0.02 7.77
C LEU A 249 1.73 -1.51 8.07
N ARG A 250 2.48 -1.89 9.10
CA ARG A 250 2.55 -3.31 9.55
C ARG A 250 1.19 -3.86 9.96
N GLY A 251 0.30 -3.01 10.47
CA GLY A 251 -1.07 -3.37 10.82
C GLY A 251 -1.91 -3.83 9.64
N LEU A 252 -1.52 -3.56 8.38
CA LEU A 252 -2.23 -4.07 7.21
C LEU A 252 -1.96 -5.56 6.95
N PHE A 253 -0.85 -6.09 7.44
CA PHE A 253 -0.37 -7.43 7.08
C PHE A 253 -0.25 -8.36 8.28
N THR A 254 -0.79 -7.96 9.42
CA THR A 254 -0.72 -8.70 10.69
C THR A 254 -2.12 -8.88 11.27
N GLY A 255 -2.26 -9.76 12.25
CA GLY A 255 -3.52 -9.96 12.97
C GLY A 255 -4.69 -10.35 12.06
N GLN A 256 -5.78 -9.59 12.16
CA GLN A 256 -7.04 -9.80 11.43
C GLN A 256 -7.08 -9.05 10.09
N ALA A 257 -6.07 -8.26 9.77
CA ALA A 257 -6.08 -7.32 8.66
C ALA A 257 -6.40 -7.93 7.29
N ARG A 258 -6.00 -9.19 7.06
CA ARG A 258 -6.28 -9.89 5.79
C ARG A 258 -7.77 -9.99 5.47
N ALA A 259 -8.64 -9.96 6.48
CA ALA A 259 -10.10 -9.99 6.30
C ALA A 259 -10.69 -8.62 5.93
N HIS A 260 -9.92 -7.53 6.06
CA HIS A 260 -10.41 -6.16 5.92
C HIS A 260 -10.01 -5.48 4.60
N TRP A 261 -9.30 -6.19 3.71
CA TRP A 261 -9.05 -5.76 2.35
C TRP A 261 -8.90 -6.97 1.42
N ALA A 262 -9.47 -6.91 0.22
CA ALA A 262 -9.31 -7.99 -0.77
C ALA A 262 -7.99 -7.86 -1.56
N SER A 263 -7.67 -6.64 -2.01
CA SER A 263 -6.45 -6.28 -2.71
C SER A 263 -5.70 -5.14 -2.00
N HIS A 264 -4.36 -5.16 -2.04
CA HIS A 264 -3.52 -4.09 -1.51
C HIS A 264 -2.69 -3.44 -2.61
N TYR A 265 -2.62 -2.11 -2.58
CA TYR A 265 -1.83 -1.28 -3.48
C TYR A 265 -0.94 -0.34 -2.67
N PHE A 266 0.18 0.08 -3.26
CA PHE A 266 1.12 0.99 -2.63
C PHE A 266 1.47 2.16 -3.56
N ALA A 267 1.33 3.38 -3.05
CA ALA A 267 1.80 4.60 -3.71
C ALA A 267 2.90 5.26 -2.86
N PRO A 268 4.15 5.32 -3.34
CA PRO A 268 5.27 5.88 -2.57
C PRO A 268 5.21 7.40 -2.41
N LEU A 269 4.45 8.12 -3.23
CA LEU A 269 4.24 9.59 -3.22
C LEU A 269 5.47 10.49 -3.41
N ILE A 270 6.68 9.94 -3.33
CA ILE A 270 7.93 10.62 -3.61
C ILE A 270 8.43 10.25 -5.02
N SER A 271 8.83 11.26 -5.80
CA SER A 271 9.51 11.03 -7.08
C SER A 271 10.94 10.53 -6.81
N PRO A 272 11.47 9.54 -7.56
CA PRO A 272 12.86 9.11 -7.46
C PRO A 272 13.89 10.24 -7.66
N SER A 273 13.50 11.35 -8.28
CA SER A 273 14.36 12.48 -8.64
C SER A 273 14.68 13.46 -7.50
N ALA A 274 14.14 13.28 -6.30
CA ALA A 274 14.33 14.24 -5.20
C ALA A 274 15.68 14.12 -4.46
N HIS A 275 16.59 13.25 -4.91
CA HIS A 275 17.89 12.99 -4.27
C HIS A 275 19.12 13.40 -5.10
N GLU A 276 18.95 14.12 -6.22
CA GLU A 276 20.07 14.52 -7.10
C GLU A 276 20.44 16.02 -7.07
N HIS A 277 20.36 16.66 -5.90
CA HIS A 277 20.89 18.01 -5.70
C HIS A 277 21.90 18.05 -4.55
#